data_AF-A0A7X5XCG3-F1
#
_entry.id   AF-A0A7X5XCG3-F1
#
_cell.length_a   1.000
_cell.length_b   1.000
_cell.length_c   1.000
_cell.angle_alpha   90.00
_cell.angle_beta   90.00
_cell.angle_gamma   90.00
#
_symmetry.space_group_name_H-M   'P 1'
#
loop_
_entity.id
_entity.type
_entity.pdbx_description
1 polymer ?
#
loop_
_entity_poly.entity_id
_entity_poly.type
_entity_poly.pdbx_seq_one_letter_code
_entity_poly.pdbx_strand_id
1 'polypeptide(L)'
;MVASTPVVGERTLTRLCAAELGMTFPQWRTQLRLHHALRLLAEGAPVTAVAHRCGWASSSAFIDVFRRAFGNTPGAHRALG
;
A
#
# COMPACT_ATOMS: atom_id res chain seq x y z
N MET A 1 13.70 2.76 34.59
CA MET A 1 14.14 3.26 33.27
C MET A 1 12.99 3.06 32.28
N VAL A 2 12.14 4.07 32.10
CA VAL A 2 11.05 4.01 31.11
C VAL A 2 11.68 4.34 29.75
N ALA A 3 11.80 3.36 28.87
CA ALA A 3 12.19 3.64 27.49
C ALA A 3 11.05 4.41 26.84
N SER A 4 11.21 5.73 26.65
CA SER A 4 10.34 6.48 25.75
C SER A 4 10.51 5.88 24.36
N THR A 5 9.49 5.18 23.87
CA THR A 5 9.41 4.85 22.45
C THR A 5 9.51 6.18 21.70
N PRO A 6 10.54 6.40 20.88
CA PRO A 6 10.66 7.67 20.17
C PRO A 6 9.42 7.84 19.30
N VAL A 7 8.72 8.96 19.45
CA VAL A 7 7.63 9.31 18.55
C VAL A 7 8.24 9.52 17.17
N VAL A 8 7.98 8.58 16.27
CA VAL A 8 8.48 8.63 14.91
C VAL A 8 7.60 9.60 14.12
N GLY A 9 8.06 10.83 13.97
CA GLY A 9 7.41 11.86 13.16
C GLY A 9 7.68 11.71 11.66
N GLU A 10 6.90 12.42 10.85
CA GLU A 10 6.98 12.38 9.37
C GLU A 10 8.39 12.66 8.81
N ARG A 11 9.13 13.58 9.44
CA ARG A 11 10.52 13.89 9.06
C ARG A 11 11.47 12.71 9.30
N THR A 12 11.26 11.99 10.40
CA THR A 12 12.04 10.78 10.72
C THR A 12 11.71 9.67 9.73
N LEU A 13 10.44 9.45 9.42
CA LEU A 13 10.02 8.44 8.43
C LEU A 13 10.56 8.75 7.04
N THR A 14 10.48 10.01 6.61
CA THR A 14 11.00 10.43 5.31
C THR A 14 12.49 10.14 5.19
N ARG A 15 13.27 10.50 6.22
CA ARG A 15 14.71 10.23 6.24
C ARG A 15 15.01 8.74 6.25
N LEU A 16 14.28 7.95 7.04
CA LEU A 16 14.47 6.50 7.14
C LEU A 16 14.13 5.80 5.82
N CYS A 17 13.00 6.13 5.19
CA CYS A 17 12.65 5.55 3.90
C CYS A 17 13.68 5.91 2.82
N ALA A 18 14.18 7.15 2.81
CA ALA A 18 15.21 7.55 1.86
C ALA A 18 16.54 6.82 2.11
N ALA A 19 16.98 6.71 3.36
CA ALA A 19 18.26 6.12 3.73
C ALA A 19 18.27 4.58 3.60
N GLU A 20 17.19 3.92 4.03
CA GLU A 20 17.17 2.45 4.18
C GLU A 20 16.48 1.75 3.00
N LEU A 21 15.52 2.42 2.33
CA LEU A 21 14.67 1.81 1.31
C LEU A 21 14.85 2.43 -0.07
N GLY A 22 15.65 3.50 -0.19
CA GLY A 22 15.88 4.22 -1.45
C GLY A 22 14.62 4.85 -2.04
N MET A 23 13.58 5.10 -1.23
CA MET A 23 12.31 5.65 -1.69
C MET A 23 11.70 6.63 -0.69
N THR A 24 10.80 7.48 -1.16
CA THR A 24 10.08 8.41 -0.29
C THR A 24 9.06 7.68 0.60
N PHE A 25 8.72 8.28 1.74
CA PHE A 25 7.71 7.72 2.64
C PHE A 25 6.33 7.48 1.96
N PRO A 26 5.82 8.38 1.11
CA PRO A 26 4.58 8.11 0.35
C PRO A 26 4.69 6.91 -0.62
N GLN A 27 5.85 6.70 -1.25
CA GLN A 27 6.08 5.54 -2.12
C GLN A 27 6.08 4.24 -1.31
N TRP A 28 6.83 4.21 -0.20
CA TRP A 28 6.83 3.07 0.71
C TRP A 28 5.43 2.74 1.23
N ARG A 29 4.69 3.76 1.69
CA ARG A 29 3.31 3.60 2.16
C ARG A 29 2.41 3.07 1.05
N THR A 30 2.61 3.50 -0.20
CA THR A 30 1.87 2.99 -1.35
C THR A 30 2.14 1.51 -1.57
N GLN A 31 3.42 1.08 -1.54
CA GLN A 31 3.76 -0.33 -1.68
C GLN A 31 3.18 -1.21 -0.57
N LEU A 32 3.18 -0.73 0.67
CA LEU A 32 2.57 -1.44 1.79
C LEU A 32 1.06 -1.64 1.58
N ARG A 33 0.35 -0.61 1.11
CA ARG A 33 -1.08 -0.68 0.80
C ARG A 33 -1.38 -1.66 -0.32
N LEU A 34 -0.54 -1.68 -1.36
CA LEU A 34 -0.67 -2.60 -2.49
C LEU A 34 -0.42 -4.06 -2.06
N HIS A 35 0.58 -4.31 -1.21
CA HIS A 35 0.81 -5.65 -0.65
C HIS A 35 -0.38 -6.14 0.18
N HIS A 36 -0.98 -5.26 0.99
CA HIS A 36 -2.20 -5.62 1.71
C HIS A 36 -3.36 -5.91 0.76
N ALA A 37 -3.47 -5.15 -0.34
CA ALA A 37 -4.49 -5.37 -1.36
C ALA A 37 -4.36 -6.75 -2.02
N LEU A 38 -3.14 -7.20 -2.34
CA LEU A 38 -2.90 -8.53 -2.92
C LEU A 38 -3.48 -9.65 -2.03
N ARG A 39 -3.24 -9.58 -0.72
CA ARG A 39 -3.82 -10.54 0.24
C ARG A 39 -5.34 -10.53 0.19
N LEU A 40 -5.97 -9.37 0.28
CA LEU A 40 -7.43 -9.27 0.29
C LEU A 40 -8.06 -9.74 -1.04
N LEU A 41 -7.39 -9.49 -2.16
CA LEU A 41 -7.82 -9.99 -3.47
C LEU A 41 -7.73 -11.51 -3.54
N ALA A 42 -6.64 -12.11 -3.03
CA ALA A 42 -6.50 -13.57 -2.93
C ALA A 42 -7.55 -14.21 -2.01
N GLU A 43 -8.02 -13.48 -0.99
CA GLU A 43 -9.15 -13.87 -0.13
C GLU A 43 -10.52 -13.68 -0.83
N GLY A 44 -10.56 -13.29 -2.11
CA GLY A 44 -11.78 -13.15 -2.92
C GLY A 44 -12.54 -11.84 -2.71
N ALA A 45 -12.01 -10.89 -1.93
CA ALA A 45 -12.71 -9.65 -1.64
C ALA A 45 -13.02 -8.84 -2.92
N PRO A 46 -14.16 -8.14 -3.00
CA PRO A 46 -14.47 -7.29 -4.14
C PRO A 46 -13.52 -6.10 -4.23
N VAL A 47 -13.11 -5.76 -5.46
CA VAL A 47 -12.10 -4.70 -5.75
C VAL A 47 -12.42 -3.38 -5.06
N THR A 48 -13.70 -2.99 -5.02
CA THR A 48 -14.15 -1.77 -4.35
C THR A 48 -13.91 -1.80 -2.84
N ALA A 49 -14.22 -2.92 -2.18
CA ALA A 49 -13.96 -3.09 -0.76
C ALA A 49 -12.46 -3.10 -0.47
N VAL A 50 -11.64 -3.73 -1.32
CA VAL A 50 -10.18 -3.72 -1.19
C VAL A 50 -9.64 -2.30 -1.25
N ALA A 51 -10.11 -1.48 -2.21
CA ALA A 51 -9.69 -0.08 -2.31
C ALA A 51 -9.93 0.68 -1.00
N HIS A 52 -11.13 0.58 -0.44
CA HIS A 52 -11.48 1.27 0.81
C HIS A 52 -10.75 0.72 2.03
N ARG A 53 -10.58 -0.61 2.16
CA ARG A 53 -9.83 -1.22 3.28
C ARG A 53 -8.35 -0.87 3.25
N CYS A 54 -7.77 -0.74 2.06
CA CYS A 54 -6.41 -0.23 1.89
C CYS A 54 -6.34 1.31 2.02
N GLY A 55 -7.47 2.01 2.19
CA GLY A 55 -7.59 3.44 2.47
C GLY A 55 -7.46 4.35 1.24
N TRP A 56 -7.68 3.83 0.04
CA TRP A 56 -7.72 4.65 -1.17
C TRP A 56 -8.97 5.52 -1.17
N ALA A 57 -8.83 6.77 -1.64
CA ALA A 57 -9.93 7.72 -1.71
C ALA A 57 -11.02 7.29 -2.71
N SER A 58 -10.64 6.53 -3.74
CA SER A 58 -11.58 5.97 -4.71
C SER A 58 -11.06 4.65 -5.29
N SER A 59 -11.99 3.84 -5.80
CA SER A 59 -11.66 2.59 -6.50
C SER A 59 -10.83 2.84 -7.77
N SER A 60 -11.11 3.92 -8.51
CA SER A 60 -10.35 4.26 -9.71
C SER A 60 -8.89 4.60 -9.39
N ALA A 61 -8.64 5.40 -8.33
CA ALA A 61 -7.28 5.72 -7.90
C ALA A 61 -6.50 4.45 -7.50
N PHE A 62 -7.16 3.52 -6.81
CA PHE A 62 -6.57 2.22 -6.49
C PHE A 62 -6.24 1.42 -7.75
N ILE A 63 -7.19 1.27 -8.68
CA ILE A 63 -7.01 0.48 -9.92
C ILE A 63 -5.85 1.03 -10.75
N ASP A 64 -5.74 2.36 -10.89
CA ASP A 64 -4.67 2.98 -11.65
C ASP A 64 -3.30 2.73 -11.03
N VAL A 65 -3.16 2.89 -9.71
CA VAL A 65 -1.89 2.64 -9.02
C VAL A 65 -1.54 1.16 -9.02
N PHE A 66 -2.51 0.28 -8.81
CA PHE A 66 -2.30 -1.18 -8.86
C PHE A 66 -1.83 -1.62 -10.24
N ARG A 67 -2.48 -1.15 -11.31
CA ARG A 67 -2.11 -1.48 -12.69
C ARG A 67 -0.71 -0.99 -13.05
N ARG A 68 -0.31 0.20 -12.61
CA ARG A 68 1.06 0.69 -12.80
C ARG A 68 2.09 -0.16 -12.06
N ALA A 69 1.74 -0.71 -10.90
CA ALA A 69 2.65 -1.53 -10.10
C ALA A 69 2.77 -2.98 -10.58
N PHE A 70 1.68 -3.59 -11.04
CA PHE A 70 1.60 -5.03 -11.31
C PHE A 70 1.31 -5.39 -12.78
N GLY A 71 1.09 -4.40 -13.65
CA GLY A 71 0.87 -4.60 -15.09
C GLY A 71 -0.55 -5.05 -15.47
N ASN A 72 -1.44 -5.36 -14.52
CA ASN A 72 -2.82 -5.75 -14.76
C ASN A 72 -3.78 -5.12 -13.73
N THR A 73 -5.09 -5.23 -13.94
CA THR A 73 -6.09 -4.70 -13.02
C THR A 73 -6.29 -5.63 -11.82
N PRO A 74 -6.72 -5.11 -10.65
CA PRO A 74 -7.05 -5.94 -9.49
C PRO A 74 -8.06 -7.07 -9.79
N GLY A 75 -9.03 -6.79 -10.68
CA GLY A 75 -10.03 -7.77 -11.09
C GLY A 75 -9.44 -8.92 -11.91
N ALA A 76 -8.50 -8.62 -12.81
CA ALA A 76 -7.76 -9.63 -13.55
C ALA A 76 -6.84 -10.44 -12.60
N HIS A 77 -6.19 -9.77 -11.65
CA HIS A 77 -5.34 -10.42 -10.66
C HIS A 77 -6.12 -11.42 -9.78
N ARG A 78 -7.35 -11.06 -9.38
CA ARG A 78 -8.23 -11.94 -8.61
C ARG A 78 -8.63 -13.22 -9.35
N ALA A 79 -8.66 -13.20 -10.69
CA ALA A 79 -9.03 -14.37 -11.49
C ALA A 79 -7.86 -15.36 -11.71
N LEU A 80 -6.64 -14.99 -11.31
CA LEU A 80 -5.43 -15.81 -11.45
C LEU A 80 -5.12 -16.67 -10.21
N GLY A 81 -5.83 -16.49 -9.10
CA GLY A 81 -5.73 -17.28 -7.87
C GLY A 81 -7.02 -18.02 -7.59
#